data_AF-X0V638-F1
#
_entry.id   AF-X0V638-F1
#
_cell.length_a   1.000
_cell.length_b   1.000
_cell.length_c   1.000
_cell.angle_alpha   90.00
_cell.angle_beta   90.00
_cell.angle_gamma   90.00
#
_symmetry.space_group_name_H-M   'P 1'
#
loop_
_entity.id
_entity.type
_entity.pdbx_description
1 polymer ?
#
loop_
_entity_poly.entity_id
_entity_poly.type
_entity_poly.pdbx_seq_one_letter_code
_entity_poly.pdbx_strand_id
1 'polypeptide(L)'
;KIEIPNFYAEGSGSVYALGVIGLEYTPNLSIFDGYNLIRKALTASTNLDSYTNDTFQVLCITKEGLVDLALYEPVDPKKATKKEDKKKDE
;
A
#
# COMPACT_ATOMS: atom_id res chain seq x y z
N LYS A 1 6.55 -19.96 22.51
CA LYS A 1 6.81 -18.58 22.04
C LYS A 1 5.72 -18.29 21.01
N ILE A 2 4.90 -17.26 21.20
CA ILE A 2 3.85 -16.91 20.23
C ILE A 2 4.54 -16.14 19.10
N GLU A 3 4.34 -16.56 17.86
CA GLU A 3 4.83 -15.88 16.67
C GLU A 3 3.71 -14.99 16.14
N ILE A 4 4.02 -13.71 15.93
CA ILE A 4 3.06 -12.73 15.43
C ILE A 4 3.37 -12.54 13.93
N PRO A 5 2.40 -12.79 13.04
CA PRO A 5 2.64 -12.62 11.61
C PRO A 5 2.83 -11.14 11.25
N ASN A 6 3.70 -10.87 10.28
CA ASN A 6 3.95 -9.50 9.80
C ASN A 6 2.77 -8.90 9.02
N PHE A 7 1.90 -9.75 8.49
CA PHE A 7 0.72 -9.36 7.72
C PHE A 7 -0.41 -10.36 7.92
N TYR A 8 -1.64 -9.87 7.78
CA TYR A 8 -2.85 -10.69 7.79
C TYR A 8 -3.88 -10.09 6.84
N ALA A 9 -4.84 -10.90 6.40
CA ALA A 9 -6.01 -10.44 5.66
C ALA A 9 -7.22 -11.27 6.08
N GLU A 10 -8.41 -10.67 6.03
CA GLU A 10 -9.69 -11.29 6.38
C GLU A 10 -10.75 -10.92 5.33
N GLY A 11 -11.81 -11.74 5.24
CA GLY A 11 -12.87 -11.61 4.24
C GLY A 11 -12.77 -12.63 3.11
N SER A 12 -13.77 -12.64 2.22
CA SER A 12 -13.89 -13.61 1.11
C SER A 12 -12.75 -13.52 0.09
N GLY A 13 -12.22 -12.31 -0.17
CA GLY A 13 -11.08 -12.08 -1.06
C GLY A 13 -9.70 -12.26 -0.42
N SER A 14 -9.62 -12.58 0.87
CA SER A 14 -8.36 -12.57 1.64
C SER A 14 -7.26 -13.45 1.06
N VAL A 15 -7.61 -14.60 0.47
CA VAL A 15 -6.64 -15.53 -0.15
C VAL A 15 -5.88 -14.90 -1.31
N TYR A 16 -6.54 -14.01 -2.09
CA TYR A 16 -5.92 -13.31 -3.21
C TYR A 16 -5.01 -12.19 -2.71
N ALA A 17 -5.46 -11.43 -1.70
CA ALA A 17 -4.63 -10.43 -1.04
C ALA A 17 -3.37 -11.04 -0.42
N LEU A 18 -3.50 -12.15 0.32
CA LEU A 18 -2.37 -12.85 0.94
C LEU A 18 -1.38 -13.39 -0.10
N GLY A 19 -1.86 -13.86 -1.25
CA GLY A 19 -0.99 -14.28 -2.36
C GLY A 19 -0.09 -13.15 -2.86
N VAL A 20 -0.63 -11.94 -3.01
CA VAL A 20 0.15 -10.77 -3.43
C VAL A 20 1.10 -10.31 -2.33
N ILE A 21 0.59 -10.14 -1.10
CA ILE A 21 1.40 -9.65 0.02
C ILE A 21 2.54 -10.62 0.34
N GLY A 22 2.28 -11.93 0.35
CA GLY A 22 3.28 -12.95 0.66
C GLY A 22 4.43 -13.04 -0.35
N LEU A 23 4.21 -12.58 -1.59
CA LEU A 23 5.25 -12.58 -2.64
C LEU A 23 6.10 -11.31 -2.65
N GLU A 24 5.52 -10.17 -2.27
CA GLU A 24 6.15 -8.85 -2.46
C GLU A 24 6.48 -8.10 -1.16
N TYR A 25 5.98 -8.55 -0.01
CA TYR A 25 6.29 -7.94 1.27
C TYR A 25 7.78 -8.06 1.59
N THR A 26 8.37 -6.92 1.99
CA THR A 26 9.69 -6.88 2.62
C THR A 26 9.65 -6.02 3.89
N PRO A 27 10.46 -6.32 4.92
CA PRO A 27 10.41 -5.58 6.19
C PRO A 27 10.71 -4.08 6.09
N ASN A 28 11.37 -3.64 5.01
CA ASN A 28 11.88 -2.29 4.83
C ASN A 28 11.16 -1.52 3.71
N LEU A 29 9.88 -1.80 3.47
CA LEU A 29 9.07 -1.05 2.51
C LEU A 29 8.93 0.41 2.94
N SER A 30 9.04 1.32 1.98
CA SER A 30 8.63 2.72 2.19
C SER A 30 7.11 2.81 2.32
N ILE A 31 6.58 3.91 2.89
CA ILE A 31 5.12 4.15 2.96
C ILE A 31 4.49 4.10 1.57
N PHE A 32 5.16 4.67 0.55
CA PHE A 32 4.69 4.65 -0.83
C PHE A 32 4.65 3.23 -1.41
N ASP A 33 5.71 2.44 -1.20
CA ASP A 33 5.76 1.07 -1.71
C ASP A 33 4.75 0.17 -0.98
N GLY A 34 4.57 0.38 0.33
CA GLY A 34 3.54 -0.29 1.12
C GLY A 34 2.13 0.03 0.62
N TYR A 35 1.84 1.31 0.35
CA TYR A 35 0.57 1.73 -0.25
C TYR A 35 0.30 1.05 -1.60
N ASN A 36 1.30 1.02 -2.48
CA ASN A 36 1.18 0.38 -3.78
C ASN A 36 0.97 -1.14 -3.66
N LEU A 37 1.66 -1.79 -2.73
CA LEU A 37 1.47 -3.21 -2.44
C LEU A 37 0.04 -3.50 -1.98
N ILE A 38 -0.49 -2.71 -1.04
CA ILE A 38 -1.87 -2.89 -0.55
C ILE A 38 -2.88 -2.65 -1.65
N ARG A 39 -2.70 -1.62 -2.49
CA ARG A 39 -3.55 -1.39 -3.67
C ARG A 39 -3.54 -2.58 -4.60
N LYS A 40 -2.37 -3.15 -4.90
CA LYS A 40 -2.24 -4.33 -5.76
C LYS A 40 -2.97 -5.54 -5.17
N ALA A 41 -2.84 -5.77 -3.86
CA ALA A 41 -3.51 -6.86 -3.15
C ALA A 41 -5.04 -6.71 -3.14
N LEU A 42 -5.55 -5.50 -2.94
CA LEU A 42 -6.98 -5.20 -2.99
C LEU A 42 -7.52 -5.33 -4.41
N THR A 43 -6.83 -4.80 -5.41
CA THR A 43 -7.21 -4.98 -6.83
C THR A 43 -7.26 -6.46 -7.23
N ALA A 44 -6.30 -7.29 -6.78
CA ALA A 44 -6.35 -8.73 -7.02
C ALA A 44 -7.59 -9.37 -6.38
N SER A 45 -7.96 -8.93 -5.17
CA SER A 45 -9.15 -9.44 -4.47
C SER A 45 -10.43 -9.03 -5.19
N THR A 46 -10.59 -7.75 -5.54
CA THR A 46 -11.74 -7.22 -6.29
C THR A 46 -11.94 -7.92 -7.63
N ASN A 47 -10.86 -8.20 -8.36
CA ASN A 47 -10.96 -8.83 -9.68
C ASN A 47 -11.35 -10.32 -9.63
N LEU A 48 -11.11 -11.00 -8.51
CA LEU A 48 -11.25 -12.46 -8.39
C LEU A 48 -12.34 -12.91 -7.41
N ASP A 49 -12.83 -12.01 -6.56
CA ASP A 49 -13.93 -12.26 -5.62
C ASP A 49 -15.13 -11.37 -5.91
N SER A 50 -16.24 -11.97 -6.33
CA SER A 50 -17.48 -11.26 -6.66
C SER A 50 -18.14 -10.54 -5.48
N TYR A 51 -17.77 -10.88 -4.25
CA TYR A 51 -18.29 -10.24 -3.03
C TYR A 51 -17.40 -9.09 -2.55
N THR A 52 -16.24 -8.89 -3.17
CA THR A 52 -15.34 -7.76 -2.89
C THR A 52 -15.68 -6.61 -3.83
N ASN A 53 -15.74 -5.39 -3.29
CA ASN A 53 -16.07 -4.18 -4.06
C ASN A 53 -14.81 -3.46 -4.57
N ASP A 54 -15.02 -2.46 -5.44
CA ASP A 54 -13.95 -1.68 -6.08
C ASP A 54 -13.49 -0.48 -5.24
N THR A 55 -14.17 -0.19 -4.14
CA THR A 55 -13.91 0.98 -3.30
C THR A 55 -13.18 0.58 -2.04
N PHE A 56 -11.97 1.09 -1.86
CA PHE A 56 -11.15 0.80 -0.68
C PHE A 56 -10.62 2.07 -0.02
N GLN A 57 -10.44 1.98 1.29
CA GLN A 57 -9.73 2.96 2.10
C GLN A 57 -8.40 2.35 2.54
N VAL A 58 -7.31 3.13 2.45
CA VAL A 58 -5.98 2.70 2.92
C VAL A 58 -5.52 3.64 4.02
N LEU A 59 -5.31 3.08 5.20
CA LEU A 59 -4.85 3.82 6.38
C LEU A 59 -3.41 3.43 6.72
N CYS A 60 -2.61 4.39 7.16
CA CYS A 60 -1.25 4.17 7.67
C CYS A 60 -1.18 4.60 9.12
N ILE A 61 -0.66 3.73 9.99
CA ILE A 61 -0.38 4.07 11.38
C ILE A 61 1.11 4.40 11.48
N THR A 62 1.43 5.63 11.86
CA THR A 62 2.80 6.10 12.12
C THR A 62 2.96 6.48 13.58
N LYS A 63 4.17 6.90 13.99
CA LYS A 63 4.43 7.41 15.35
C LYS A 63 3.66 8.71 15.64
N GLU A 64 3.22 9.43 14.61
CA GLU A 64 2.42 10.64 14.68
C GLU A 64 0.91 10.37 14.77
N GLY A 65 0.47 9.13 14.52
CA GLY A 65 -0.92 8.71 14.58
C GLY A 65 -1.42 8.05 13.29
N LEU A 66 -2.72 8.16 13.04
CA LEU A 66 -3.39 7.58 11.89
C LEU A 66 -3.41 8.57 10.72
N VAL A 67 -3.02 8.10 9.53
CA VAL A 67 -3.03 8.87 8.28
C VAL A 67 -3.90 8.15 7.26
N ASP A 68 -4.86 8.87 6.69
CA ASP A 68 -5.61 8.37 5.53
C ASP A 68 -4.79 8.62 4.25
N LEU A 69 -4.32 7.53 3.62
CA LEU A 69 -3.52 7.59 2.41
C LEU A 69 -4.35 7.87 1.15
N ALA A 70 -5.68 7.94 1.25
CA ALA A 70 -6.51 8.48 0.16
C ALA A 70 -6.46 10.02 0.13
N LEU A 71 -6.21 10.67 1.27
CA LEU A 71 -6.02 12.13 1.36
C LEU A 71 -4.57 12.54 1.12
N TYR A 72 -3.65 11.59 1.22
CA TYR A 72 -2.22 11.77 0.98
C TYR A 72 -1.94 11.31 -0.45
N GLU A 73 -1.81 12.21 -1.43
CA GLU A 73 -1.18 11.80 -2.69
C GLU A 73 0.24 11.37 -2.33
N PRO A 74 0.59 10.07 -2.39
CA PRO A 74 1.91 9.69 -1.96
C PRO A 74 2.83 10.10 -3.10
N VAL A 75 3.50 11.24 -2.90
CA VAL A 75 4.42 11.81 -3.88
C VAL A 75 5.51 10.79 -4.09
N ASP A 76 5.52 10.19 -5.29
CA ASP A 76 6.61 9.32 -5.72
C ASP A 76 7.94 10.07 -5.52
N PRO A 77 8.83 9.60 -4.61
CA PRO A 77 10.07 10.30 -4.33
C PRO A 77 10.96 10.42 -5.58
N LYS A 78 10.74 9.59 -6.61
CA LYS A 78 11.44 9.68 -7.91
C LYS A 78 10.90 10.79 -8.82
N LYS A 79 9.70 11.32 -8.57
CA LYS A 79 9.13 12.48 -9.29
C LYS A 79 9.44 13.81 -8.61
N ALA A 80 9.68 13.82 -7.29
CA ALA A 80 10.04 15.02 -6.54
C ALA A 80 11.43 15.56 -6.95
N THR A 81 12.40 14.67 -7.17
CA THR A 81 13.78 15.05 -7.55
C THR A 81 13.88 15.69 -8.94
N LYS A 82 13.01 15.35 -9.90
CA LYS A 82 13.04 15.97 -11.24
C LYS A 82 12.54 17.43 -11.30
N LYS A 83 11.86 17.92 -10.26
CA LYS A 83 11.36 19.31 -10.23
C LYS A 83 12.37 20.31 -9.66
N GLU A 84 13.32 19.87 -8.84
CA GLU A 84 14.32 20.77 -8.24
C GLU A 84 15.46 21.10 -9.20
N ASP A 85 15.84 20.19 -10.10
CA ASP A 85 16.91 20.45 -11.07
C ASP A 85 16.52 21.43 -12.19
N LYS A 86 15.23 21.58 -12.49
CA LYS A 86 14.73 22.50 -13.54
C LYS A 86 14.56 23.95 -13.08
N LYS A 87 14.71 24.26 -11.79
CA LYS A 87 14.47 25.60 -11.23
C LYS A 87 15.76 26.40 -10.98
N LYS A 88 16.91 25.89 -11.41
CA LYS A 88 18.22 26.56 -11.27
C LYS A 88 18.75 27.19 -12.57
N ASP A 89 18.03 27.03 -13.69
CA ASP A 89 18.46 27.49 -15.02
C ASP A 89 17.52 28.57 -15.63
N GLU A 90 16.62 29.18 -14.85
CA GLU A 90 15.85 30.39 -15.23
C GLU A 90 16.14 31.54 -14.27
#